data_AF-A0A523WYJ4-F1
#
_entry.id   AF-A0A523WYJ4-F1
#
_cell.length_a   1.000
_cell.length_b   1.000
_cell.length_c   1.000
_cell.angle_alpha   90.00
_cell.angle_beta   90.00
_cell.angle_gamma   90.00
#
_symmetry.space_group_name_H-M   'P 1'
#
loop_
_entity.id
_entity.type
_entity.pdbx_description
1 polymer ?
#
loop_
_entity_poly.entity_id
_entity_poly.type
_entity_poly.pdbx_seq_one_letter_code
_entity_poly.pdbx_strand_id
1 'polypeptide(L)'
;MSVRKDTILEALAKARDLAPQRGFEQSVDLTVNLRDLDMRQPDNRVNLRIQVPNGVGGQKILVFAQGDLALRARRAGADRVMEPAELNEIASDRKEAKRRLKDYDIFVAEAPLMPTVGRVAGPILGPKGKMPTPVPPQAPIDAILERERRTVILRSQDR
;
A
#
# COMPACT_ATOMS: atom_id res chain seq x y z
N MET A 1 -4.37 -27.04 -6.35
CA MET A 1 -4.00 -26.82 -7.77
C MET A 1 -4.22 -25.35 -8.09
N SER A 2 -3.27 -24.71 -8.76
CA SER A 2 -3.45 -23.36 -9.30
C SER A 2 -4.47 -23.37 -10.44
N VAL A 3 -5.18 -22.26 -10.62
CA VAL A 3 -6.11 -22.08 -11.75
C VAL A 3 -5.30 -22.03 -13.05
N ARG A 4 -5.76 -22.69 -14.11
CA ARG A 4 -5.09 -22.65 -15.42
C ARG A 4 -5.11 -21.24 -15.99
N LYS A 5 -4.00 -20.84 -16.62
CA LYS A 5 -3.84 -19.52 -17.23
C LYS A 5 -4.95 -19.22 -18.25
N ASP A 6 -5.28 -20.18 -19.10
CA ASP A 6 -6.28 -19.99 -20.16
C ASP A 6 -7.67 -19.67 -19.59
N THR A 7 -8.04 -20.32 -18.48
CA THR A 7 -9.29 -20.06 -17.78
C THR A 7 -9.34 -18.63 -17.21
N ILE A 8 -8.21 -18.11 -16.72
CA ILE A 8 -8.11 -16.72 -16.24
C ILE A 8 -8.26 -15.75 -17.41
N LEU A 9 -7.60 -16.01 -18.54
CA LEU A 9 -7.67 -15.15 -19.73
C LEU A 9 -9.09 -15.08 -20.30
N GLU A 10 -9.79 -16.21 -20.39
CA GLU A 10 -11.18 -16.25 -20.83
C GLU A 10 -12.11 -15.46 -19.89
N ALA A 11 -11.92 -15.58 -18.58
CA ALA A 11 -12.70 -14.84 -17.60
C ALA A 11 -12.46 -13.33 -17.70
N LEU A 12 -11.21 -12.90 -17.89
CA LEU A 12 -10.85 -11.49 -18.07
C LEU A 12 -11.43 -10.90 -19.36
N ALA A 13 -11.41 -11.64 -20.46
CA ALA A 13 -12.01 -11.21 -21.72
C ALA A 13 -13.52 -10.97 -21.55
N LYS A 14 -14.24 -11.95 -20.98
CA LYS A 14 -15.66 -11.83 -20.69
C LYS A 14 -15.98 -10.67 -19.74
N ALA A 15 -15.18 -10.49 -18.69
CA ALA A 15 -15.36 -9.39 -17.75
C ALA A 15 -15.23 -8.03 -18.45
N ARG A 16 -14.27 -7.89 -19.37
CA ARG A 16 -14.06 -6.66 -20.15
C ARG A 16 -15.19 -6.41 -21.15
N ASP A 17 -15.68 -7.44 -21.82
CA ASP A 17 -16.75 -7.32 -22.82
C ASP A 17 -18.10 -6.97 -22.19
N LEU A 18 -18.38 -7.52 -21.00
CA LEU A 18 -19.60 -7.24 -20.24
C LEU A 18 -19.54 -5.90 -19.49
N ALA A 19 -18.34 -5.34 -19.29
CA ALA A 19 -18.18 -4.08 -18.59
C ALA A 19 -18.65 -2.90 -19.47
N PRO A 20 -19.64 -2.12 -19.03
CA PRO A 20 -20.08 -0.94 -19.77
C PRO A 20 -18.97 0.12 -19.80
N GLN A 21 -18.92 0.91 -20.87
CA GLN A 21 -17.96 2.01 -20.98
C GLN A 21 -18.19 3.06 -19.89
N ARG A 22 -17.09 3.65 -19.43
CA ARG A 22 -17.04 4.70 -18.41
C ARG A 22 -16.05 5.76 -18.86
N GLY A 23 -16.26 7.01 -18.46
CA GLY A 23 -15.37 8.13 -18.78
C GLY A 23 -14.07 8.17 -17.96
N PHE A 24 -13.67 7.05 -17.36
CA PHE A 24 -12.47 6.92 -16.55
C PHE A 24 -11.85 5.52 -16.74
N GLU A 25 -10.56 5.38 -16.44
CA GLU A 25 -9.85 4.11 -16.51
C GLU A 25 -10.31 3.16 -15.40
N GLN A 26 -10.76 1.97 -15.78
CA GLN A 26 -11.32 0.99 -14.85
C GLN A 26 -10.23 0.04 -14.33
N SER A 27 -10.28 -0.27 -13.04
CA SER A 27 -9.41 -1.28 -12.41
C SER A 27 -10.07 -2.67 -12.45
N VAL A 28 -9.25 -3.71 -12.38
CA VAL A 28 -9.71 -5.10 -12.26
C VAL A 28 -9.40 -5.62 -10.86
N ASP A 29 -10.43 -6.13 -10.18
CA ASP A 29 -10.29 -6.75 -8.86
C ASP A 29 -10.29 -8.28 -8.96
N LEU A 30 -9.42 -8.92 -8.18
CA LEU A 30 -9.38 -10.37 -8.01
C LEU A 30 -9.89 -10.74 -6.62
N THR A 31 -10.97 -11.51 -6.56
CA THR A 31 -11.51 -12.03 -5.29
C THR A 31 -11.30 -13.53 -5.21
N VAL A 32 -10.75 -13.99 -4.08
CA VAL A 32 -10.47 -15.41 -3.82
C VAL A 32 -11.19 -15.83 -2.54
N ASN A 33 -12.07 -16.83 -2.66
CA ASN A 33 -12.73 -17.44 -1.52
C ASN A 33 -11.97 -18.69 -1.10
N LEU A 34 -11.43 -18.70 0.12
CA LEU A 34 -10.75 -19.84 0.71
C LEU A 34 -11.79 -20.77 1.35
N ARG A 35 -11.67 -22.08 1.09
CA ARG A 35 -12.49 -23.12 1.71
C ARG A 35 -11.62 -23.94 2.66
N ASP A 36 -12.26 -24.51 3.68
CA ASP A 36 -11.62 -25.46 4.61
C ASP A 36 -10.43 -24.89 5.38
N LEU A 37 -10.48 -23.60 5.71
CA LEU A 37 -9.44 -22.88 6.43
C LEU A 37 -10.01 -22.29 7.74
N ASP A 38 -9.41 -22.66 8.88
CA ASP A 38 -9.79 -22.11 10.18
C ASP A 38 -9.09 -20.78 10.44
N MET A 39 -9.79 -19.67 10.22
CA MET A 39 -9.29 -18.30 10.40
C MET A 39 -9.03 -17.91 11.87
N ARG A 40 -9.48 -18.73 12.84
CA ARG A 40 -9.18 -18.53 14.26
C ARG A 40 -7.71 -18.82 14.59
N GLN A 41 -7.08 -19.70 13.81
CA GLN A 41 -5.66 -20.01 13.95
C GLN A 41 -4.84 -18.91 13.26
N PRO A 42 -3.95 -18.20 13.98
CA PRO A 42 -3.19 -17.09 13.40
C PRO A 42 -2.34 -17.49 12.19
N ASP A 43 -1.79 -18.70 12.18
CA ASP A 43 -0.93 -19.21 11.11
C ASP A 43 -1.66 -19.40 9.77
N ASN A 44 -3.00 -19.53 9.81
CA ASN A 44 -3.82 -19.64 8.60
C ASN A 44 -4.11 -18.28 7.95
N ARG A 45 -3.83 -17.16 8.64
CA ARG A 45 -4.13 -15.82 8.12
C ARG A 45 -3.17 -15.47 7.00
N VAL A 46 -3.72 -15.06 5.87
CA VAL A 46 -2.95 -14.60 4.71
C VAL A 46 -2.63 -13.12 4.91
N ASN A 47 -1.33 -12.79 4.94
CA ASN A 47 -0.84 -11.42 4.89
C ASN A 47 0.43 -11.37 4.04
N LEU A 48 0.25 -11.35 2.72
CA LEU A 48 1.32 -11.45 1.75
C LEU A 48 1.49 -10.16 0.97
N ARG A 49 2.75 -9.78 0.71
CA ARG A 49 3.10 -8.72 -0.22
C ARG A 49 3.59 -9.37 -1.50
N ILE A 50 2.93 -9.09 -2.62
CA ILE A 50 3.26 -9.68 -3.91
C ILE A 50 3.59 -8.57 -4.89
N GLN A 51 4.72 -8.73 -5.60
CA GLN A 51 5.07 -7.86 -6.70
C GLN A 51 4.38 -8.35 -7.97
N VAL A 52 3.59 -7.48 -8.59
CA VAL A 52 2.96 -7.77 -9.88
C VAL A 52 3.89 -7.36 -11.03
N PRO A 53 4.05 -8.21 -12.06
CA PRO A 53 5.00 -7.95 -13.15
C PRO A 53 4.77 -6.63 -13.89
N ASN A 54 3.50 -6.25 -14.05
CA ASN A 54 3.09 -5.11 -14.87
C ASN A 54 2.65 -3.88 -14.05
N GLY A 55 2.82 -3.91 -12.72
CA GLY A 55 2.30 -2.87 -11.83
C GLY A 55 0.77 -2.87 -11.72
N VAL A 56 0.23 -2.04 -10.82
CA VAL A 56 -1.21 -1.90 -10.59
C VAL A 56 -1.79 -0.55 -11.02
N GLY A 57 -0.93 0.36 -11.50
CA GLY A 57 -1.34 1.73 -11.87
C GLY A 57 -1.84 2.55 -10.68
N GLY A 58 -1.75 3.87 -10.75
CA GLY A 58 -2.48 4.79 -9.86
C GLY A 58 -2.14 4.78 -8.35
N GLN A 59 -1.25 3.92 -7.84
CA GLN A 59 -0.90 3.90 -6.42
C GLN A 59 -0.11 5.14 -6.02
N LYS A 60 -0.58 5.85 -4.98
CA LYS A 60 0.09 7.03 -4.43
C LYS A 60 0.95 6.68 -3.23
N ILE A 61 2.21 7.12 -3.24
CA ILE A 61 3.18 6.87 -2.16
C ILE A 61 3.41 8.12 -1.32
N LEU A 62 3.29 7.95 0.01
CA LEU A 62 3.75 8.93 0.98
C LEU A 62 4.99 8.42 1.72
N VAL A 63 6.04 9.25 1.78
CA VAL A 63 7.28 8.93 2.49
C VAL A 63 7.41 9.82 3.72
N PHE A 64 7.57 9.20 4.90
CA PHE A 64 7.98 9.88 6.12
C PHE A 64 9.50 9.88 6.20
N ALA A 65 10.15 11.01 5.93
CA ALA A 65 11.61 11.11 5.90
C ALA A 65 12.05 12.52 6.27
N GLN A 66 13.31 12.65 6.66
CA GLN A 66 13.95 13.94 6.93
C GLN A 66 15.30 14.06 6.18
N GLY A 67 15.81 15.29 6.09
CA GLY A 67 17.14 15.57 5.54
C GLY A 67 17.36 15.02 4.13
N ASP A 68 18.47 14.31 3.93
CA ASP A 68 18.87 13.78 2.63
C ASP A 68 17.87 12.76 2.05
N LEU A 69 17.32 11.87 2.87
CA LEU A 69 16.34 10.88 2.40
C LEU A 69 15.05 11.56 1.91
N ALA A 70 14.62 12.64 2.57
CA ALA A 70 13.46 13.41 2.12
C ALA A 70 13.70 14.03 0.73
N LEU A 71 14.89 14.60 0.50
CA LEU A 71 15.26 15.17 -0.79
C LEU A 71 15.32 14.10 -1.89
N ARG A 72 15.94 12.94 -1.60
CA ARG A 72 15.99 11.81 -2.54
C ARG A 72 14.61 11.24 -2.84
N ALA A 73 13.74 11.11 -1.83
CA ALA A 73 12.37 10.64 -2.03
C ALA A 73 11.55 11.56 -2.95
N ARG A 74 11.65 12.90 -2.77
CA ARG A 74 11.00 13.87 -3.67
C ARG A 74 11.52 13.73 -5.10
N ARG A 75 12.84 13.61 -5.28
CA ARG A 75 13.48 13.44 -6.59
C ARG A 75 13.12 12.11 -7.27
N ALA A 76 12.98 11.05 -6.47
CA ALA A 76 12.57 9.72 -6.93
C ALA A 76 11.07 9.60 -7.23
N GLY A 77 10.31 10.71 -7.15
CA GLY A 77 8.91 10.74 -7.54
C GLY A 77 7.96 10.21 -6.48
N ALA A 78 8.25 10.34 -5.19
CA ALA A 78 7.24 10.16 -4.15
C ALA A 78 6.11 11.20 -4.31
N ASP A 79 4.85 10.77 -4.25
CA ASP A 79 3.68 11.64 -4.40
C ASP A 79 3.60 12.67 -3.26
N ARG A 80 4.08 12.28 -2.06
CA ARG A 80 4.24 13.19 -0.92
C ARG A 80 5.42 12.76 -0.05
N VAL A 81 6.12 13.76 0.48
CA VAL A 81 7.10 13.55 1.56
C VAL A 81 6.68 14.39 2.76
N MET A 82 6.52 13.73 3.90
CA MET A 82 6.13 14.32 5.17
C MET A 82 7.32 14.31 6.12
N GLU A 83 7.73 15.50 6.55
CA GLU A 83 8.84 15.68 7.49
C GLU A 83 8.35 15.61 8.95
N PRO A 84 9.25 15.41 9.94
CA PRO A 84 8.86 15.24 11.34
C PRO A 84 8.06 16.41 11.92
N ALA A 85 8.35 17.64 11.49
CA ALA A 85 7.59 18.82 11.91
C ALA A 85 6.11 18.71 11.50
N GLU A 86 5.85 18.40 10.23
CA GLU A 86 4.48 18.19 9.72
C GLU A 86 3.79 17.00 10.40
N LEU A 87 4.53 15.92 10.66
CA LEU A 87 4.01 14.75 11.37
C LEU A 87 3.61 15.09 12.82
N ASN A 88 4.35 15.97 13.47
CA ASN A 88 4.06 16.43 14.83
C ASN A 88 2.85 17.38 14.88
N GLU A 89 2.66 18.23 13.86
CA GLU A 89 1.47 19.09 13.76
C GLU A 89 0.18 18.27 13.75
N ILE A 90 0.15 17.20 12.96
CA ILE A 90 -1.03 16.34 12.84
C ILE A 90 -1.14 15.30 13.98
N ALA A 91 -0.16 15.24 14.89
CA ALA A 91 -0.14 14.26 15.97
C ALA A 91 -1.27 14.46 16.97
N SER A 92 -1.68 15.71 17.17
CA SER A 92 -2.71 16.11 18.14
C SER A 92 -4.13 16.07 17.56
N ASP A 93 -4.28 16.10 16.23
CA ASP A 93 -5.57 16.04 15.55
C ASP A 93 -5.70 14.79 14.66
N ARG A 94 -6.37 13.78 15.19
CA ARG A 94 -6.64 12.52 14.49
C ARG A 94 -7.48 12.71 13.22
N LYS A 95 -8.39 13.69 13.20
CA LYS A 95 -9.25 13.97 12.03
C LYS A 95 -8.40 14.57 10.91
N GLU A 96 -7.51 15.48 11.26
CA GLU A 96 -6.56 16.04 10.31
C GLU A 96 -5.57 14.98 9.79
N ALA A 97 -4.96 14.19 10.68
CA ALA A 97 -4.09 13.10 10.27
C ALA A 97 -4.81 12.13 9.31
N LYS A 98 -6.06 11.76 9.61
CA LYS A 98 -6.86 10.92 8.72
C LYS A 98 -7.09 11.59 7.37
N ARG A 99 -7.35 12.89 7.34
CA ARG A 99 -7.54 13.65 6.09
C ARG A 99 -6.25 13.70 5.26
N ARG A 100 -5.09 13.94 5.88
CA ARG A 100 -3.81 14.03 5.16
C ARG A 100 -3.30 12.68 4.68
N LEU A 101 -3.65 11.59 5.36
CA LEU A 101 -3.19 10.23 4.98
C LEU A 101 -4.16 9.48 4.07
N LYS A 102 -5.42 9.90 3.91
CA LYS A 102 -6.46 9.11 3.21
C LYS A 102 -6.17 8.85 1.74
N ASP A 103 -5.51 9.80 1.07
CA ASP A 103 -5.34 9.82 -0.39
C ASP A 103 -4.14 9.00 -0.86
N TYR A 104 -3.42 8.34 0.07
CA TYR A 104 -2.22 7.55 -0.21
C TYR A 104 -2.47 6.06 0.07
N ASP A 105 -1.78 5.22 -0.70
CA ASP A 105 -1.92 3.77 -0.68
C ASP A 105 -0.74 3.09 -0.01
N ILE A 106 0.44 3.62 -0.25
CA ILE A 106 1.70 3.08 0.22
C ILE A 106 2.35 4.11 1.12
N PHE A 107 2.88 3.62 2.23
CA PHE A 107 3.61 4.41 3.19
C PHE A 107 5.01 3.82 3.37
N VAL A 108 6.02 4.68 3.27
CA VAL A 108 7.42 4.34 3.54
C VAL A 108 7.89 5.28 4.63
N ALA A 109 8.66 4.79 5.59
CA ALA A 109 9.14 5.61 6.70
C ALA A 109 10.62 5.37 6.97
N GLU A 110 11.36 6.43 7.24
CA GLU A 110 12.72 6.34 7.73
C GLU A 110 12.72 5.69 9.13
N ALA A 111 13.59 4.70 9.34
CA ALA A 111 13.62 3.90 10.57
C ALA A 111 13.65 4.73 11.88
N PRO A 112 14.43 5.82 12.01
CA PRO A 112 14.43 6.66 13.22
C PRO A 112 13.10 7.38 13.48
N LEU A 113 12.26 7.58 12.47
CA LEU A 113 10.96 8.24 12.60
C LEU A 113 9.83 7.27 12.99
N MET A 114 10.08 5.97 12.95
CA MET A 114 9.06 4.94 13.23
C MET A 114 8.34 5.07 14.58
N PRO A 115 8.97 5.47 15.70
CA PRO A 115 8.25 5.68 16.95
C PRO A 115 7.16 6.77 16.83
N THR A 116 7.50 7.89 16.19
CA THR A 116 6.56 8.99 15.96
C THR A 116 5.50 8.62 14.93
N VAL A 117 5.91 8.00 13.82
CA VAL A 117 5.00 7.51 12.77
C VAL A 117 4.03 6.47 13.32
N GLY A 118 4.51 5.52 14.13
CA GLY A 118 3.69 4.50 14.79
C GLY A 118 2.65 5.12 15.73
N ARG A 119 3.03 6.14 16.50
CA ARG A 119 2.11 6.85 17.40
C ARG A 119 1.03 7.63 16.64
N VAL A 120 1.40 8.33 15.56
CA VAL A 120 0.50 9.23 14.84
C VAL A 120 -0.30 8.50 13.76
N ALA A 121 0.38 7.78 12.87
CA ALA A 121 -0.22 7.12 11.72
C ALA A 121 -0.72 5.71 12.04
N GLY A 122 -0.13 5.01 13.03
CA GLY A 122 -0.50 3.64 13.39
C GLY A 122 -2.00 3.44 13.68
N PRO A 123 -2.64 4.26 14.55
CA PRO A 123 -4.08 4.15 14.83
C PRO A 123 -5.01 4.43 13.63
N ILE A 124 -4.47 4.95 12.53
CA ILE A 124 -5.21 5.28 11.30
C ILE A 124 -4.95 4.24 10.21
N LEU A 125 -3.69 3.84 10.04
CA LEU A 125 -3.22 2.97 8.97
C LEU A 125 -3.28 1.49 9.35
N GLY A 126 -3.12 1.15 10.63
CA GLY A 126 -3.14 -0.22 11.14
C GLY A 126 -4.43 -0.96 10.80
N PRO A 127 -5.62 -0.43 11.16
CA PRO A 127 -6.90 -1.06 10.80
C PRO A 127 -7.09 -1.23 9.30
N LYS A 128 -6.50 -0.34 8.49
CA LYS A 128 -6.55 -0.38 7.02
C LYS A 128 -5.51 -1.30 6.38
N GLY A 129 -4.59 -1.88 7.16
CA GLY A 129 -3.48 -2.68 6.64
C GLY A 129 -2.45 -1.88 5.82
N LYS A 130 -2.45 -0.55 5.92
CA LYS A 130 -1.54 0.35 5.18
C LYS A 130 -0.33 0.76 6.02
N MET A 131 0.20 -0.15 6.85
CA MET A 131 1.30 0.19 7.77
C MET A 131 2.56 0.61 6.99
N PRO A 132 3.28 1.65 7.45
CA PRO A 132 4.50 2.11 6.77
C PRO A 132 5.62 1.07 6.79
N THR A 133 6.33 0.97 5.67
CA THR A 133 7.52 0.10 5.54
C THR A 133 8.76 0.86 6.01
N PRO A 134 9.50 0.38 7.02
CA PRO A 134 10.68 1.05 7.53
C PRO A 134 11.86 0.90 6.56
N VAL A 135 12.61 1.98 6.34
CA VAL A 135 13.82 2.00 5.50
C VAL A 135 14.98 2.67 6.24
N PRO A 136 16.23 2.17 6.10
CA PRO A 136 17.40 2.88 6.59
C PRO A 136 17.55 4.28 5.95
N PRO A 137 18.16 5.26 6.65
CA PRO A 137 18.38 6.60 6.10
C PRO A 137 19.13 6.60 4.76
N GLN A 138 20.08 5.67 4.59
CA GLN A 138 20.91 5.55 3.38
C GLN A 138 20.34 4.56 2.34
N ALA A 139 19.10 4.11 2.50
CA ALA A 139 18.52 3.13 1.58
C ALA A 139 18.33 3.71 0.17
N PRO A 140 18.45 2.90 -0.90
CA PRO A 140 18.15 3.31 -2.27
C PRO A 140 16.64 3.50 -2.42
N ILE A 141 16.17 4.71 -2.11
CA ILE A 141 14.75 5.03 -2.01
C ILE A 141 14.04 4.95 -3.37
N ASP A 142 14.75 5.26 -4.45
CA ASP A 142 14.33 5.09 -5.83
C ASP A 142 13.89 3.65 -6.13
N ALA A 143 14.76 2.68 -5.90
CA ALA A 143 14.45 1.26 -6.11
C ALA A 143 13.34 0.77 -5.18
N ILE A 144 13.27 1.29 -3.95
CA ILE A 144 12.21 0.97 -3.00
C ILE A 144 10.86 1.49 -3.52
N LEU A 145 10.77 2.75 -3.92
CA LEU A 145 9.54 3.33 -4.43
C LEU A 145 9.02 2.59 -5.66
N GLU A 146 9.90 2.26 -6.62
CA GLU A 146 9.52 1.47 -7.78
C GLU A 146 8.96 0.09 -7.41
N ARG A 147 9.61 -0.59 -6.48
CA ARG A 147 9.14 -1.89 -5.96
C ARG A 147 7.79 -1.77 -5.29
N GLU A 148 7.62 -0.75 -4.44
CA GLU A 148 6.37 -0.56 -3.72
C GLU A 148 5.22 -0.24 -4.68
N ARG A 149 5.41 0.56 -5.74
CA ARG A 149 4.38 0.83 -6.77
C ARG A 149 3.88 -0.42 -7.51
N ARG A 150 4.68 -1.50 -7.50
CA ARG A 150 4.33 -2.79 -8.11
C ARG A 150 3.83 -3.79 -7.07
N THR A 151 3.72 -3.40 -5.81
CA THR A 151 3.34 -4.31 -4.74
C THR A 151 1.84 -4.21 -4.44
N VAL A 152 1.20 -5.38 -4.38
CA VAL A 152 -0.15 -5.55 -3.84
C VAL A 152 -0.09 -6.31 -2.53
N ILE A 153 -0.98 -5.96 -1.61
CA ILE A 153 -1.11 -6.63 -0.32
C ILE A 153 -2.31 -7.57 -0.40
N LEU A 154 -2.07 -8.87 -0.31
CA LEU A 154 -3.11 -9.88 -0.14
C LEU A 154 -3.30 -10.12 1.35
N ARG A 155 -4.42 -9.63 1.89
CA ARG A 155 -4.79 -9.81 3.28
C ARG A 155 -6.11 -10.56 3.36
N SER A 156 -6.13 -11.68 4.08
CA SER A 156 -7.38 -12.32 4.50
C SER A 156 -8.06 -11.46 5.56
N GLN A 157 -9.34 -11.17 5.38
CA GLN A 157 -10.14 -10.53 6.42
C GLN A 157 -10.67 -11.60 7.37
N ASP A 158 -10.61 -11.33 8.67
CA ASP A 158 -11.42 -12.05 9.65
C ASP A 158 -12.87 -11.62 9.41
N ARG A 159 -13.78 -12.58 9.24
CA ARG A 159 -15.22 -12.32 9.41
C ARG A 159 -15.53 -12.20 10.90
#